data_AF-A0A968NX33-F1
#
_entry.id   AF-A0A968NX33-F1
#
_cell.length_a   1.000
_cell.length_b   1.000
_cell.length_c   1.000
_cell.angle_alpha   90.00
_cell.angle_beta   90.00
_cell.angle_gamma   90.00
#
_symmetry.space_group_name_H-M   'P 1'
#
loop_
_entity.id
_entity.type
_entity.pdbx_description
1 polymer ?
#
loop_
_entity_poly.entity_id
_entity_poly.type
_entity_poly.pdbx_seq_one_letter_code
_entity_poly.pdbx_strand_id
1 'polypeptide(L)'
;TMARWNGGGGNTIKLRHNASYLTAYLHLSRFEKGVREGTRVRQGQIIGYVGSTGASTGPHLHFEFHHNGRVLDPLKQSFPAPSPFLTPSWPVSRPMLRLSLALCPRGASWR
;
A
#
# COMPACT_ATOMS: atom_id res chain seq x y z
N THR A 1 -8.98 4.74 -9.69
CA THR A 1 -9.08 4.87 -8.22
C THR A 1 -10.51 5.03 -7.82
N MET A 2 -10.92 4.38 -6.74
CA MET A 2 -12.21 4.57 -6.06
C MET A 2 -11.90 4.98 -4.62
N ALA A 3 -12.54 6.01 -4.09
CA ALA A 3 -12.36 6.46 -2.71
C ALA A 3 -13.73 6.83 -2.13
N ARG A 4 -14.28 5.97 -1.26
CA ARG A 4 -15.62 6.13 -0.71
C ARG A 4 -15.82 5.30 0.57
N TRP A 5 -16.94 5.53 1.26
CA TRP A 5 -17.41 4.65 2.31
C TRP A 5 -17.83 3.28 1.74
N ASN A 6 -17.43 2.18 2.38
CA ASN A 6 -17.68 0.81 1.92
C ASN A 6 -18.17 -0.11 3.06
N GLY A 7 -19.21 0.33 3.78
CA GLY A 7 -19.83 -0.46 4.84
C GLY A 7 -18.83 -0.88 5.91
N GLY A 8 -18.65 -2.19 6.11
CA GLY A 8 -17.67 -2.75 7.06
C GLY A 8 -16.23 -2.30 6.81
N GLY A 9 -15.85 -1.98 5.57
CA GLY A 9 -14.52 -1.45 5.27
C GLY A 9 -14.30 0.01 5.66
N GLY A 10 -15.34 0.72 6.12
CA GLY A 10 -15.27 2.15 6.43
C GLY A 10 -14.83 2.98 5.24
N ASN A 11 -14.00 4.00 5.46
CA ASN A 11 -13.37 4.73 4.36
C ASN A 11 -12.39 3.82 3.63
N THR A 12 -12.70 3.54 2.36
CA THR A 12 -11.96 2.57 1.56
C THR A 12 -11.44 3.21 0.27
N ILE A 13 -10.16 2.97 -0.03
CA ILE A 13 -9.57 3.28 -1.34
C ILE A 13 -9.31 1.98 -2.08
N LYS A 14 -9.79 1.88 -3.33
CA LYS A 14 -9.42 0.81 -4.27
C LYS A 14 -8.61 1.38 -5.43
N LEU A 15 -7.41 0.85 -5.62
CA LEU A 15 -6.49 1.22 -6.70
C LEU A 15 -6.41 0.07 -7.71
N ARG A 16 -6.84 0.35 -8.94
CA ARG A 16 -6.61 -0.55 -10.07
C ARG A 16 -5.23 -0.24 -10.63
N HIS A 17 -4.35 -1.24 -10.66
CA HIS A 17 -2.99 -1.12 -11.20
C HIS A 17 -2.97 -1.44 -12.69
N ASN A 18 -3.68 -2.48 -13.10
CA ASN A 18 -3.88 -2.85 -14.50
C ASN A 18 -5.21 -3.62 -14.66
N ALA A 19 -5.39 -4.35 -15.78
CA ALA A 19 -6.60 -5.14 -16.02
C ALA A 19 -6.85 -6.21 -14.94
N SER A 20 -5.76 -6.79 -14.40
CA SER A 20 -5.82 -7.97 -13.54
C SER A 20 -5.60 -7.66 -12.06
N TYR A 21 -4.82 -6.63 -11.73
CA TYR A 21 -4.45 -6.31 -10.35
C TYR A 21 -5.20 -5.11 -9.78
N LEU A 22 -5.64 -5.28 -8.54
CA LEU A 22 -6.26 -4.24 -7.71
C LEU A 22 -5.73 -4.34 -6.28
N THR A 23 -5.61 -3.21 -5.60
CA THR A 23 -5.34 -3.16 -4.16
C THR A 23 -6.44 -2.39 -3.45
N ALA A 24 -6.80 -2.82 -2.26
CA ALA A 24 -7.77 -2.14 -1.41
C ALA A 24 -7.12 -1.77 -0.07
N TYR A 25 -7.43 -0.55 0.39
CA TYR A 25 -6.97 0.03 1.64
C TYR A 25 -8.22 0.41 2.44
N LEU A 26 -8.49 -0.33 3.50
CA LEU A 26 -9.71 -0.22 4.30
C LEU A 26 -9.42 0.44 5.66
N HIS A 27 -10.49 0.81 6.36
CA HIS A 27 -10.51 1.41 7.70
C HIS A 27 -9.81 2.77 7.83
N LEU A 28 -9.64 3.50 6.72
CA LEU A 28 -8.93 4.78 6.72
C LEU A 28 -9.63 5.83 7.59
N SER A 29 -8.88 6.69 8.27
CA SER A 29 -9.47 7.82 9.00
C SER A 29 -10.00 8.88 8.04
N ARG A 30 -9.24 9.16 6.98
CA ARG A 30 -9.61 10.09 5.90
C ARG A 30 -8.81 9.80 4.63
N PHE A 31 -9.32 10.31 3.51
CA PHE A 31 -8.61 10.33 2.22
C PHE A 31 -7.66 11.53 2.17
N GLU A 32 -6.57 11.40 1.38
CA GLU A 32 -5.67 12.52 1.10
C GLU A 32 -6.38 13.58 0.24
N LYS A 33 -5.98 14.85 0.37
CA LYS A 33 -6.60 15.93 -0.41
C LYS A 33 -6.39 15.69 -1.90
N GLY A 34 -7.47 15.74 -2.67
CA GLY A 34 -7.46 15.49 -4.12
C GLY A 34 -7.53 14.02 -4.51
N VAL A 35 -7.51 13.08 -3.55
CA VAL A 35 -7.78 11.66 -3.80
C VAL A 35 -9.28 11.43 -3.77
N ARG A 36 -9.83 11.19 -4.95
CA ARG A 36 -11.24 10.89 -5.19
C ARG A 36 -11.36 9.82 -6.27
N GLU A 37 -12.59 9.44 -6.57
CA GLU A 37 -12.85 8.54 -7.69
C GLU A 37 -12.25 9.10 -9.00
N GLY A 38 -11.61 8.22 -9.78
CA GLY A 38 -10.90 8.57 -11.01
C GLY A 38 -9.49 9.14 -10.84
N THR A 39 -9.07 9.57 -9.64
CA THR A 39 -7.72 10.16 -9.44
C THR A 39 -6.61 9.19 -9.83
N ARG A 40 -5.70 9.59 -10.73
CA ARG A 40 -4.47 8.82 -11.00
C ARG A 40 -3.50 8.98 -9.85
N VAL A 41 -2.90 7.87 -9.42
CA VAL A 41 -1.93 7.84 -8.33
C VAL A 41 -0.63 7.23 -8.81
N ARG A 42 0.49 7.67 -8.24
CA ARG A 42 1.83 7.13 -8.51
C ARG A 42 2.31 6.33 -7.32
N GLN A 43 3.25 5.43 -7.55
CA GLN A 43 3.91 4.71 -6.47
C GLN A 43 4.58 5.71 -5.51
N GLY A 44 4.44 5.46 -4.20
CA GLY A 44 4.94 6.35 -3.14
C GLY A 44 4.07 7.57 -2.84
N GLN A 45 3.00 7.82 -3.61
CA GLN A 45 2.06 8.89 -3.33
C GLN A 45 1.19 8.57 -2.11
N ILE A 46 1.02 9.54 -1.21
CA ILE A 46 0.08 9.44 -0.10
C ILE A 46 -1.34 9.46 -0.66
N ILE A 47 -2.14 8.46 -0.28
CA ILE A 47 -3.54 8.31 -0.74
C ILE A 47 -4.56 8.49 0.37
N GLY A 48 -4.17 8.30 1.63
CA GLY A 48 -5.03 8.39 2.79
C GLY A 48 -4.26 8.06 4.06
N TYR A 49 -4.97 8.10 5.18
CA TYR A 49 -4.40 7.95 6.51
C TYR A 49 -5.04 6.79 7.24
N VAL A 50 -4.25 6.03 8.00
CA VAL A 50 -4.72 4.93 8.84
C VAL A 50 -5.75 5.44 9.85
N GLY A 51 -6.74 4.62 10.17
CA GLY A 51 -7.79 4.92 11.12
C GLY A 51 -8.42 3.65 11.67
N SER A 52 -9.64 3.78 12.18
CA SER A 52 -10.43 2.66 12.71
C SER A 52 -11.90 2.80 12.30
N THR A 53 -12.18 3.21 11.06
CA THR A 53 -13.56 3.38 10.57
C THR A 53 -14.17 2.06 10.09
N GLY A 54 -15.49 1.93 10.16
CA GLY A 54 -16.19 0.71 9.76
C GLY A 54 -16.09 -0.37 10.83
N ALA A 55 -16.08 -1.63 10.40
CA ALA A 55 -15.91 -2.80 11.26
C ALA A 55 -14.42 -3.00 11.58
N SER A 56 -13.91 -2.24 12.55
CA SER A 56 -12.53 -2.28 13.00
C SER A 56 -12.48 -2.30 14.53
N THR A 57 -11.61 -3.14 15.10
CA THR A 57 -11.41 -3.25 16.56
C THR A 57 -10.45 -2.21 17.13
N GLY A 58 -9.64 -1.58 16.28
CA GLY A 58 -8.70 -0.52 16.66
C GLY A 58 -7.93 0.03 15.46
N PRO A 59 -7.10 1.07 15.62
CA PRO A 59 -6.42 1.70 14.49
C PRO A 59 -5.44 0.75 13.78
N HIS A 60 -5.77 0.35 12.55
CA HIS A 60 -4.93 -0.50 11.72
C HIS A 60 -5.25 -0.31 10.23
N LEU A 61 -4.34 -0.76 9.37
CA LEU A 61 -4.59 -0.80 7.92
C LEU A 61 -4.97 -2.23 7.53
N HIS A 62 -6.20 -2.41 7.05
CA HIS A 62 -6.58 -3.64 6.37
C HIS A 62 -6.26 -3.49 4.89
N PHE A 63 -5.25 -4.23 4.43
CA PHE A 63 -4.76 -4.22 3.06
C PHE A 63 -5.17 -5.50 2.35
N GLU A 64 -5.79 -5.36 1.17
CA GLU A 64 -6.13 -6.48 0.32
C GLU A 64 -5.42 -6.35 -1.03
N PHE A 65 -4.85 -7.45 -1.50
CA PHE A 65 -4.33 -7.57 -2.86
C PHE A 65 -5.24 -8.47 -3.67
N HIS A 66 -5.69 -8.00 -4.82
CA HIS A 66 -6.64 -8.68 -5.68
C HIS A 66 -6.00 -9.00 -7.03
N HIS A 67 -6.18 -10.22 -7.51
CA HIS A 67 -5.82 -10.64 -8.86
C HIS A 67 -7.03 -11.33 -9.51
N ASN A 68 -7.49 -10.81 -10.66
CA ASN A 68 -8.66 -11.31 -11.39
C ASN A 68 -9.90 -11.51 -10.51
N GLY A 69 -10.13 -10.55 -9.59
CA GLY A 69 -11.29 -10.54 -8.69
C GLY A 69 -11.17 -11.43 -7.44
N ARG A 70 -10.05 -12.13 -7.25
CA ARG A 70 -9.79 -12.93 -6.03
C ARG A 70 -8.78 -12.24 -5.13
N VAL A 71 -9.04 -12.25 -3.82
CA VAL A 71 -8.08 -11.80 -2.81
C VAL A 71 -6.94 -12.83 -2.75
N LEU A 72 -5.70 -12.36 -2.87
CA LEU A 72 -4.49 -13.16 -2.74
C LEU A 72 -3.67 -12.71 -1.54
N ASP A 73 -2.91 -13.64 -0.98
CA ASP A 73 -1.87 -13.35 0.00
C ASP A 73 -0.73 -12.58 -0.69
N PRO A 74 -0.51 -11.29 -0.34
CA PRO A 74 0.51 -10.46 -0.98
C PRO A 74 1.94 -10.98 -0.72
N LEU A 75 2.19 -11.66 0.40
CA LEU A 75 3.52 -12.11 0.79
C LEU A 75 3.99 -13.32 -0.02
N LYS A 76 3.05 -14.02 -0.67
CA LYS A 76 3.33 -15.17 -1.53
C LYS A 76 3.50 -14.80 -3.00
N GLN A 77 3.26 -13.53 -3.36
CA GLN A 77 3.38 -13.08 -4.75
C GLN A 77 4.80 -12.61 -5.06
N SER A 78 5.29 -12.96 -6.25
CA SER A 78 6.54 -12.42 -6.78
C SER A 78 6.23 -11.16 -7.58
N PHE A 79 6.68 -10.00 -7.10
CA PHE A 79 6.58 -8.75 -7.83
C PHE A 79 7.91 -8.43 -8.50
N PRO A 80 7.91 -7.91 -9.74
CA PRO A 80 9.12 -7.35 -10.30
C PRO A 80 9.64 -6.27 -9.35
N ALA A 81 10.94 -6.30 -9.06
CA ALA A 81 11.56 -5.24 -8.29
C ALA A 81 11.29 -3.90 -8.99
N PRO A 82 11.10 -2.80 -8.24
CA PRO A 82 11.06 -1.48 -8.84
C PRO A 82 12.33 -1.31 -9.69
N SER A 83 12.18 -0.72 -10.88
CA SER A 83 13.30 -0.53 -11.79
C SER A 83 14.42 0.26 -11.07
N PRO A 84 15.69 -0.20 -11.13
CA PRO A 84 16.80 0.42 -10.39
C PRO A 84 17.16 1.83 -10.85
N PHE A 85 16.47 2.37 -11.86
CA PHE A 85 16.69 3.68 -12.47
C PHE A 85 16.24 4.87 -11.60
N LEU A 86 15.77 4.64 -10.36
CA LEU A 86 15.55 5.67 -9.35
C LEU A 86 16.50 5.53 -8.16
N THR A 87 17.75 5.14 -8.40
CA THR A 87 18.82 5.53 -7.48
C THR A 87 19.19 6.97 -7.81
N PRO A 88 18.79 7.99 -7.02
CA PRO A 88 19.45 9.27 -7.14
C PRO A 88 20.92 9.02 -6.77
N SER A 89 21.83 9.34 -7.68
CA SER A 89 23.27 9.23 -7.50
C SER A 89 23.77 10.28 -6.51
N TRP A 90 23.31 10.22 -5.26
CA TRP A 90 23.94 10.96 -4.18
C TRP A 90 25.14 10.14 -3.70
N PRO A 91 26.33 10.74 -3.59
CA PRO A 91 27.45 10.06 -2.96
C PRO A 91 27.08 9.79 -1.50
N VAL A 92 27.02 8.50 -1.13
CA VAL A 92 26.77 8.07 0.24
C VAL A 92 27.93 8.55 1.11
N SER A 93 27.75 9.72 1.71
CA SER A 93 28.62 10.24 2.76
C SER A 93 27.76 10.91 3.81
N ARG A 94 27.11 10.08 4.65
CA ARG A 94 27.05 10.21 6.11
C ARG A 94 25.98 9.29 6.72
N PRO A 95 26.25 8.70 7.90
CA PRO A 95 25.31 7.84 8.58
C PRO A 95 24.28 8.73 9.30
N MET A 96 23.04 8.72 8.83
CA MET A 96 21.93 9.22 9.63
C MET A 96 20.96 8.06 9.81
N LEU A 97 20.92 7.55 11.03
CA LEU A 97 20.07 6.44 11.46
C LEU A 97 18.61 6.83 11.20
N ARG A 98 18.03 6.34 10.10
CA ARG A 98 16.61 6.44 9.82
C ARG A 98 16.05 5.02 9.85
N LEU A 99 15.28 4.73 10.90
CA LEU A 99 14.53 3.48 11.01
C LEU A 99 13.42 3.49 9.94
N SER A 100 13.76 3.05 8.73
CA SER A 100 12.81 2.67 7.72
C SER A 100 12.52 1.18 7.90
N LEU A 101 11.27 0.85 8.23
CA LEU A 101 10.76 -0.52 8.10
C LEU A 101 10.80 -0.91 6.61
N ALA A 102 11.95 -1.43 6.19
CA ALA A 102 12.09 -2.18 4.95
C ALA A 102 11.71 -3.63 5.26
N LEU A 103 10.56 -4.08 4.78
CA LEU A 103 10.25 -5.50 4.80
C LEU A 103 11.19 -6.25 3.84
N CYS A 104 12.18 -6.91 4.46
CA CYS A 104 12.72 -8.26 4.23
C CYS A 104 13.04 -8.72 2.78
N PRO A 105 14.33 -8.84 2.41
CA PRO A 105 14.78 -9.83 1.45
C PRO A 105 14.98 -11.21 2.14
N ARG A 106 14.58 -12.28 1.44
CA ARG A 106 14.70 -13.68 1.86
C ARG A 106 16.16 -14.10 2.07
N GLY A 107 16.43 -14.80 3.17
CA GLY A 107 17.65 -15.59 3.36
C GLY A 107 18.24 -15.56 4.77
N ALA A 108 17.54 -16.14 5.76
CA ALA A 108 18.16 -16.53 7.02
C ALA A 108 17.54 -17.83 7.53
N SER A 109 18.34 -18.90 7.45
CA SER A 109 18.15 -20.16 8.15
C SER A 109 18.27 -19.92 9.66
N TRP A 110 17.31 -20.39 10.45
CA TRP A 110 17.50 -20.61 11.89
C TRP A 110 16.84 -21.93 12.30
N ARG A 111 17.59 -22.72 13.08
CA ARG A 111 17.07 -23.80 13.93
C ARG A 111 16.14 -23.23 15.00
#